data_AF-A0A2K8SDN5-F1
#
_entry.id   AF-A0A2K8SDN5-F1
#
_cell.length_a   1.000
_cell.length_b   1.000
_cell.length_c   1.000
_cell.angle_alpha   90.00
_cell.angle_beta   90.00
_cell.angle_gamma   90.00
#
_symmetry.space_group_name_H-M   'P 1'
#
loop_
_entity.id
_entity.type
_entity.pdbx_description
1 polymer ?
#
loop_
_entity_poly.entity_id
_entity_poly.type
_entity_poly.pdbx_seq_one_letter_code
_entity_poly.pdbx_strand_id
1 'polypeptide(L)'
;MYKNIKKDMFTIKETQKYVNLKWNDIKGTSPDSDAYLSSNAQLKKYYNSNEDFHQALLNLIKNKYFKDAFSSLDISYNQKSIYKSDNFAETNKKYLIVNNFDEQNAIVVNQEKDREKISKILLGEQDVIKDTLKKEVFNSLALQRNRKKYEIAQNKFLNSFLTSIEVENYKLSDSYLLAIAMGYADFIGPIIKIGEKENSYMHKLPDFKLAISYSLNGENDEISESLLNLSLNLFNVYKKVWGPNKVNQDSYLFNINYDQKRVWDNFWYNTVSYYVYQKTINNFLNRYSDFYNENLKKELNALNITKNVFDKENIISYNFGFSFTDSKEIRQTFFTNANASDKFFLKFENFKSDSSGNNWSNVLEYLKFNLFGIIEMKIFLNKNLNEAIFF
;
A
#
# COMPACT_ATOMS: atom_id res chain seq x y z
N MET A 1 -3.87 9.77 32.98
CA MET A 1 -2.60 10.46 32.65
C MET A 1 -2.21 10.25 31.18
N TYR A 2 -1.82 9.04 30.72
CA TYR A 2 -1.35 8.80 29.33
C TYR A 2 -2.33 9.19 28.22
N LYS A 3 -3.64 8.98 28.43
CA LYS A 3 -4.67 9.39 27.45
C LYS A 3 -4.71 10.91 27.22
N ASN A 4 -4.24 11.71 28.18
CA ASN A 4 -4.30 13.17 28.11
C ASN A 4 -3.01 13.73 27.50
N ILE A 5 -1.83 13.11 27.73
CA ILE A 5 -0.55 13.59 27.17
C ILE A 5 -0.60 13.64 25.65
N LYS A 6 -1.17 12.60 25.00
CA LYS A 6 -1.33 12.59 23.54
C LYS A 6 -2.18 13.75 23.03
N LYS A 7 -3.29 14.04 23.72
CA LYS A 7 -4.24 15.07 23.35
C LYS A 7 -3.57 16.43 23.52
N ASP A 8 -3.00 16.66 24.69
CA ASP A 8 -2.34 17.92 25.05
C ASP A 8 -1.18 18.23 24.12
N MET A 9 -0.30 17.27 23.82
CA MET A 9 0.78 17.46 22.85
C MET A 9 0.26 17.88 21.47
N PHE A 10 -0.88 17.32 21.06
CA PHE A 10 -1.48 17.53 19.74
C PHE A 10 -2.25 18.85 19.61
N THR A 11 -2.84 19.35 20.70
CA THR A 11 -3.72 20.54 20.68
C THR A 11 -3.08 21.81 21.23
N ILE A 12 -2.06 21.70 22.07
CA ILE A 12 -1.41 22.87 22.69
C ILE A 12 -0.49 23.54 21.66
N LYS A 13 -0.65 24.86 21.49
CA LYS A 13 0.01 25.66 20.44
C LYS A 13 1.54 25.55 20.49
N GLU A 14 2.11 25.47 21.69
CA GLU A 14 3.54 25.38 21.92
C GLU A 14 4.13 24.02 21.51
N THR A 15 3.33 22.95 21.60
CA THR A 15 3.78 21.58 21.37
C THR A 15 3.34 21.00 20.04
N GLN A 16 2.25 21.51 19.45
CA GLN A 16 1.63 20.94 18.25
C GLN A 16 2.62 20.82 17.08
N LYS A 17 3.57 21.74 16.95
CA LYS A 17 4.59 21.72 15.87
C LYS A 17 5.51 20.49 15.91
N TYR A 18 5.61 19.81 17.06
CA TYR A 18 6.43 18.59 17.18
C TYR A 18 5.68 17.31 16.86
N VAL A 19 4.35 17.38 16.71
CA VAL A 19 3.50 16.23 16.41
C VAL A 19 2.67 16.41 15.15
N ASN A 20 2.55 17.63 14.64
CA ASN A 20 2.01 17.96 13.34
C ASN A 20 3.17 18.42 12.45
N LEU A 21 3.81 17.44 11.81
CA LEU A 21 5.09 17.61 11.13
C LEU A 21 4.89 17.93 9.65
N LYS A 22 5.89 18.56 9.05
CA LYS A 22 6.01 18.66 7.60
C LYS A 22 7.04 17.63 7.17
N TRP A 23 6.75 16.84 6.13
CA TRP A 23 7.66 15.80 5.65
C TRP A 23 9.02 16.39 5.27
N ASN A 24 9.02 17.56 4.62
CA ASN A 24 10.25 18.29 4.27
C ASN A 24 11.14 18.60 5.49
N ASP A 25 10.57 18.73 6.68
CA ASP A 25 11.32 19.03 7.91
C ASP A 25 11.96 17.76 8.51
N ILE A 26 11.45 16.56 8.17
CA ILE A 26 11.89 15.30 8.77
C ILE A 26 12.51 14.30 7.80
N LYS A 27 12.31 14.47 6.48
CA LYS A 27 12.72 13.49 5.45
C LYS A 27 14.22 13.29 5.36
N GLY A 28 15.01 14.29 5.73
CA GLY A 28 16.46 14.27 5.53
C GLY A 28 16.80 14.10 4.05
N THR A 29 17.48 13.01 3.69
CA THR A 29 17.84 12.70 2.29
C THR A 29 16.82 11.78 1.61
N SER A 30 15.74 11.38 2.27
CA SER A 30 14.73 10.52 1.66
C SER A 30 13.90 11.26 0.61
N PRO A 31 13.52 10.59 -0.49
CA PRO A 31 12.59 11.15 -1.47
C PRO A 31 11.18 11.29 -0.87
N ASP A 32 10.36 12.11 -1.52
CA ASP A 32 8.99 12.38 -1.07
C ASP A 32 8.06 11.16 -1.18
N SER A 33 8.35 10.23 -2.08
CA SER A 33 7.64 8.95 -2.17
C SER A 33 7.75 8.11 -0.90
N ASP A 34 8.85 8.22 -0.16
CA ASP A 34 9.08 7.43 1.07
C ASP A 34 8.16 7.86 2.20
N ALA A 35 7.66 9.11 2.14
CA ALA A 35 6.74 9.66 3.13
C ALA A 35 5.50 8.77 3.30
N TYR A 36 5.06 8.10 2.24
CA TYR A 36 3.85 7.30 2.28
C TYR A 36 4.00 5.96 3.00
N LEU A 37 5.18 5.33 2.95
CA LEU A 37 5.32 3.91 3.30
C LEU A 37 6.50 3.57 4.22
N SER A 38 7.53 4.41 4.26
CA SER A 38 8.83 4.05 4.88
C SER A 38 9.39 5.15 5.80
N SER A 39 8.52 5.98 6.36
CA SER A 39 8.87 7.15 7.18
C SER A 39 9.44 6.85 8.57
N ASN A 40 9.44 5.59 9.02
CA ASN A 40 9.78 5.24 10.40
C ASN A 40 11.21 5.63 10.81
N ALA A 41 12.18 5.46 9.90
CA ALA A 41 13.57 5.81 10.19
C ALA A 41 13.75 7.33 10.36
N GLN A 42 13.04 8.12 9.56
CA GLN A 42 13.04 9.58 9.57
C GLN A 42 12.36 10.12 10.82
N LEU A 43 11.20 9.54 11.20
CA LEU A 43 10.52 9.85 12.46
C LEU A 43 11.41 9.52 13.66
N LYS A 44 12.03 8.33 13.67
CA LYS A 44 12.96 7.92 14.73
C LYS A 44 14.13 8.89 14.84
N LYS A 45 14.75 9.27 13.72
CA LYS A 45 15.84 10.24 13.69
C LYS A 45 15.37 11.59 14.25
N TYR A 46 14.31 12.15 13.69
CA TYR A 46 13.73 13.44 14.10
C TYR A 46 13.47 13.47 15.61
N TYR A 47 12.72 12.51 16.13
CA TYR A 47 12.35 12.53 17.53
C TYR A 47 13.51 12.28 18.48
N ASN A 48 14.50 11.47 18.11
CA ASN A 48 15.65 11.23 18.97
C ASN A 48 16.65 12.37 18.99
N SER A 49 16.79 13.14 17.90
CA SER A 49 17.73 14.26 17.81
C SER A 49 17.12 15.62 18.15
N ASN A 50 15.81 15.71 18.38
CA ASN A 50 15.13 16.98 18.63
C ASN A 50 15.01 17.26 20.13
N GLU A 51 16.01 17.96 20.68
CA GLU A 51 16.05 18.36 22.10
C GLU A 51 14.88 19.28 22.48
N ASP A 52 14.46 20.17 21.58
CA ASP A 52 13.32 21.06 21.80
C ASP A 52 12.02 20.27 22.00
N PHE A 53 11.81 19.20 21.24
CA PHE A 53 10.70 18.27 21.44
C PHE A 53 10.81 17.58 22.81
N HIS A 54 11.99 17.11 23.20
CA HIS A 54 12.20 16.43 24.49
C HIS A 54 11.83 17.35 25.64
N GLN A 55 12.35 18.58 25.61
CA GLN A 55 12.08 19.59 26.64
C GLN A 55 10.61 19.99 26.65
N ALA A 56 9.99 20.20 25.49
CA ALA A 56 8.57 20.51 25.40
C ALA A 56 7.70 19.41 26.02
N LEU A 57 8.03 18.14 25.75
CA LEU A 57 7.32 16.99 26.30
C LEU A 57 7.52 16.83 27.81
N LEU A 58 8.76 16.97 28.31
CA LEU A 58 9.05 16.94 29.74
C LEU A 58 8.34 18.09 30.47
N ASN A 59 8.39 19.29 29.92
CA ASN A 59 7.72 20.47 30.46
C ASN A 59 6.20 20.28 30.49
N LEU A 60 5.60 19.72 29.44
CA LEU A 60 4.19 19.40 29.44
C LEU A 60 3.86 18.41 30.56
N ILE A 61 4.61 17.30 30.64
CA ILE A 61 4.41 16.27 31.67
C ILE A 61 4.50 16.87 33.07
N LYS A 62 5.57 17.63 33.34
CA LYS A 62 5.79 18.27 34.64
C LYS A 62 4.67 19.25 34.96
N ASN A 63 4.39 20.19 34.06
CA ASN A 63 3.49 21.31 34.34
C ASN A 63 2.02 20.89 34.44
N LYS A 64 1.56 19.94 33.62
CA LYS A 64 0.15 19.53 33.59
C LYS A 64 -0.19 18.41 34.56
N TYR A 65 0.79 17.56 34.92
CA TYR A 65 0.47 16.31 35.63
C TYR A 65 1.18 16.17 36.98
N PHE A 66 2.24 16.93 37.25
CA PHE A 66 3.01 16.81 38.48
C PHE A 66 3.16 18.10 39.27
N LYS A 67 3.02 19.28 38.64
CA LYS A 67 3.33 20.58 39.24
C LYS A 67 2.66 20.83 40.58
N ASP A 68 1.38 20.51 40.70
CA ASP A 68 0.58 20.84 41.90
C ASP A 68 0.93 19.94 43.09
N ALA A 69 1.29 18.68 42.84
CA ALA A 69 1.64 17.73 43.90
C ALA A 69 3.15 17.72 44.20
N PHE A 70 3.98 18.07 43.22
CA PHE A 70 5.42 17.84 43.25
C PHE A 70 6.19 18.85 42.36
N SER A 71 6.18 20.13 42.74
CA SER A 71 6.79 21.21 41.96
C SER A 71 8.31 21.08 41.75
N SER A 72 9.01 20.42 42.69
CA SER A 72 10.46 20.20 42.67
C SER A 72 10.90 18.92 41.95
N LEU A 73 9.99 18.14 41.35
CA LEU A 73 10.34 16.92 40.64
C LEU A 73 11.32 17.16 39.50
N ASP A 74 12.41 16.37 39.51
CA ASP A 74 13.34 16.25 38.39
C ASP A 74 12.88 15.11 37.48
N ILE A 75 12.53 15.46 36.24
CA ILE A 75 12.04 14.55 35.20
C ILE A 75 12.94 14.69 33.99
N SER A 76 13.57 13.60 33.57
CA SER A 76 14.50 13.60 32.45
C SER A 76 14.46 12.28 31.67
N TYR A 77 15.00 12.29 30.45
CA TYR A 77 15.28 11.06 29.72
C TYR A 77 16.69 10.59 30.04
N ASN A 78 16.86 9.31 30.40
CA ASN A 78 18.18 8.71 30.58
C ASN A 78 18.68 7.96 29.34
N GLN A 79 17.84 7.81 28.31
CA GLN A 79 18.15 7.06 27.09
C GLN A 79 18.43 7.99 25.92
N LYS A 80 19.36 7.58 25.04
CA LYS A 80 19.66 8.28 23.79
C LYS A 80 18.51 8.24 22.77
N SER A 81 17.63 7.24 22.87
CA SER A 81 16.47 7.07 21.99
C SER A 81 15.21 7.10 22.84
N ILE A 82 14.26 7.97 22.49
CA ILE A 82 12.94 8.01 23.12
C ILE A 82 11.84 7.52 22.17
N TYR A 83 12.10 7.45 20.87
CA TYR A 83 11.19 6.86 19.89
C TYR A 83 11.31 5.32 19.88
N LYS A 84 10.17 4.62 19.94
CA LYS A 84 10.09 3.16 20.08
C LYS A 84 9.28 2.46 18.99
N SER A 85 8.51 3.17 18.16
CA SER A 85 7.71 2.48 17.13
C SER A 85 8.57 1.69 16.14
N ASP A 86 8.17 0.43 15.92
CA ASP A 86 8.85 -0.49 15.01
C ASP A 86 8.62 -0.10 13.54
N ASN A 87 7.35 0.07 13.15
CA ASN A 87 6.94 0.55 11.83
C ASN A 87 5.65 1.39 11.93
N PHE A 88 5.81 2.71 11.85
CA PHE A 88 4.70 3.65 11.89
C PHE A 88 3.67 3.40 10.78
N ALA A 89 4.10 3.19 9.54
CA ALA A 89 3.20 3.04 8.39
C ALA A 89 2.36 1.76 8.50
N GLU A 90 2.97 0.65 8.90
CA GLU A 90 2.27 -0.63 9.11
C GLU A 90 1.24 -0.55 10.25
N THR A 91 1.63 0.05 11.38
CA THR A 91 0.77 0.17 12.56
C THR A 91 -0.42 1.10 12.30
N ASN A 92 -0.24 2.10 11.43
CA ASN A 92 -1.21 3.15 11.16
C ASN A 92 -1.81 3.10 9.75
N LYS A 93 -1.73 1.95 9.07
CA LYS A 93 -2.09 1.80 7.65
C LYS A 93 -3.45 2.38 7.25
N LYS A 94 -4.47 2.23 8.10
CA LYS A 94 -5.83 2.75 7.86
C LYS A 94 -5.89 4.28 7.78
N TYR A 95 -4.87 4.95 8.29
CA TYR A 95 -4.72 6.39 8.39
C TYR A 95 -3.59 6.92 7.50
N LEU A 96 -3.22 6.16 6.47
CA LEU A 96 -2.36 6.62 5.38
C LEU A 96 -3.22 6.97 4.17
N ILE A 97 -2.96 8.10 3.52
CA ILE A 97 -3.73 8.53 2.35
C ILE A 97 -3.70 7.50 1.23
N VAL A 98 -2.55 6.82 1.03
CA VAL A 98 -2.34 5.77 0.02
C VAL A 98 -3.25 4.55 0.18
N ASN A 99 -3.77 4.29 1.38
CA ASN A 99 -4.72 3.20 1.63
C ASN A 99 -6.18 3.60 1.50
N ASN A 100 -6.45 4.89 1.24
CA ASN A 100 -7.79 5.46 1.17
C ASN A 100 -8.18 5.83 -0.28
N PHE A 101 -7.53 5.21 -1.27
CA PHE A 101 -7.75 5.50 -2.68
C PHE A 101 -9.13 5.01 -3.15
N ASP A 102 -9.75 5.80 -4.02
CA ASP A 102 -11.05 5.48 -4.57
C ASP A 102 -10.93 4.34 -5.58
N GLU A 103 -11.70 3.27 -5.37
CA GLU A 103 -11.78 2.10 -6.27
C GLU A 103 -12.34 2.47 -7.65
N GLN A 104 -13.02 3.61 -7.74
CA GLN A 104 -13.48 4.17 -9.01
C GLN A 104 -12.35 4.83 -9.82
N ASN A 105 -11.19 5.10 -9.23
CA ASN A 105 -10.00 5.62 -9.92
C ASN A 105 -9.22 4.47 -10.59
N ALA A 106 -9.90 3.74 -11.47
CA ALA A 106 -9.30 2.64 -12.21
C ALA A 106 -8.98 3.05 -13.65
N ILE A 107 -7.86 2.56 -14.17
CA ILE A 107 -7.55 2.58 -15.60
C ILE A 107 -8.47 1.55 -16.26
N VAL A 108 -9.37 1.99 -17.12
CA VAL A 108 -10.32 1.11 -17.81
C VAL A 108 -9.97 1.10 -19.30
N VAL A 109 -9.57 -0.07 -19.79
CA VAL A 109 -9.12 -0.26 -21.17
C VAL A 109 -9.77 -1.47 -21.79
N ASN A 110 -9.95 -1.44 -23.10
CA ASN A 110 -10.49 -2.55 -23.89
C ASN A 110 -9.36 -3.15 -24.74
N GLN A 111 -9.21 -4.47 -24.70
CA GLN A 111 -8.16 -5.21 -25.41
C GLN A 111 -8.04 -4.82 -26.89
N GLU A 112 -9.17 -4.74 -27.60
CA GLU A 112 -9.17 -4.50 -29.05
C GLU A 112 -8.75 -3.06 -29.38
N LYS A 113 -9.27 -2.09 -28.61
CA LYS A 113 -9.06 -0.66 -28.87
C LYS A 113 -7.74 -0.14 -28.31
N ASP A 114 -7.31 -0.67 -27.17
CA ASP A 114 -6.20 -0.15 -26.37
C ASP A 114 -5.00 -1.10 -26.35
N ARG A 115 -4.91 -2.05 -27.30
CA ARG A 115 -3.88 -3.11 -27.36
C ARG A 115 -2.47 -2.58 -27.12
N GLU A 116 -2.06 -1.54 -27.85
CA GLU A 116 -0.72 -0.97 -27.74
C GLU A 116 -0.50 -0.36 -26.35
N LYS A 117 -1.44 0.44 -25.85
CA LYS A 117 -1.35 1.06 -24.53
C LYS A 117 -1.27 0.01 -23.41
N ILE A 118 -2.11 -1.02 -23.49
CA ILE A 118 -2.09 -2.16 -22.55
C ILE A 118 -0.71 -2.81 -22.56
N SER A 119 -0.19 -3.13 -23.74
CA SER A 119 1.13 -3.75 -23.90
C SER A 119 2.23 -2.91 -23.25
N LYS A 120 2.28 -1.61 -23.57
CA LYS A 120 3.30 -0.69 -23.04
C LYS A 120 3.24 -0.54 -21.52
N ILE A 121 2.04 -0.46 -20.94
CA ILE A 121 1.87 -0.41 -19.47
C ILE A 121 2.40 -1.70 -18.83
N LEU A 122 2.01 -2.87 -19.35
CA LEU A 122 2.36 -4.15 -18.75
C LEU A 122 3.83 -4.52 -18.96
N LEU A 123 4.46 -4.05 -20.04
CA LEU A 123 5.92 -4.18 -20.27
C LEU A 123 6.76 -3.21 -19.42
N GLY A 124 6.12 -2.28 -18.70
CA GLY A 124 6.83 -1.34 -17.84
C GLY A 124 7.42 -0.14 -18.59
N GLU A 125 6.81 0.30 -19.69
CA GLU A 125 7.26 1.51 -20.41
C GLU A 125 6.92 2.76 -19.59
N GLN A 126 7.94 3.34 -18.97
CA GLN A 126 7.77 4.37 -17.93
C GLN A 126 7.00 5.60 -18.41
N ASP A 127 7.25 6.08 -19.63
CA ASP A 127 6.60 7.29 -20.15
C ASP A 127 5.10 7.08 -20.34
N VAL A 128 4.69 5.92 -20.85
CA VAL A 128 3.27 5.56 -21.02
C VAL A 128 2.60 5.36 -19.67
N ILE A 129 3.28 4.71 -18.72
CA ILE A 129 2.76 4.53 -17.37
C ILE A 129 2.55 5.89 -16.70
N LYS A 130 3.56 6.77 -16.74
CA LYS A 130 3.49 8.12 -16.16
C LYS A 130 2.33 8.91 -16.74
N ASP A 131 2.22 8.95 -18.08
CA ASP A 131 1.15 9.68 -18.77
C ASP A 131 -0.24 9.12 -18.40
N THR A 132 -0.38 7.79 -18.38
CA THR A 132 -1.65 7.14 -18.02
C THR A 132 -2.02 7.42 -16.57
N LEU A 133 -1.08 7.29 -15.63
CA LEU A 133 -1.34 7.55 -14.21
C LEU A 133 -1.70 9.02 -13.98
N LYS A 134 -1.00 9.97 -14.60
CA LYS A 134 -1.32 11.41 -14.52
C LYS A 134 -2.74 11.70 -15.00
N LYS A 135 -3.14 11.11 -16.14
CA LYS A 135 -4.45 11.37 -16.76
C LYS A 135 -5.60 10.66 -16.05
N GLU A 136 -5.41 9.43 -15.60
CA GLU A 136 -6.53 8.58 -15.17
C GLU A 136 -6.61 8.35 -13.66
N VAL A 137 -5.46 8.29 -12.96
CA VAL A 137 -5.42 7.89 -11.54
C VAL A 137 -5.13 9.08 -10.63
N PHE A 138 -4.25 9.99 -11.05
CA PHE A 138 -3.79 11.13 -10.25
C PHE A 138 -4.17 12.48 -10.86
N ASN A 139 -5.24 12.51 -11.67
CA ASN A 139 -5.85 13.78 -12.08
C ASN A 139 -6.56 14.47 -10.90
N SER A 140 -6.84 15.76 -11.04
CA SER A 140 -7.39 16.59 -9.95
C SER A 140 -8.71 16.05 -9.38
N LEU A 141 -9.59 15.49 -10.22
CA LEU A 141 -10.86 14.93 -9.77
C LEU A 141 -10.64 13.65 -8.94
N ALA A 142 -9.77 12.77 -9.41
CA ALA A 142 -9.39 11.54 -8.72
C ALA A 142 -8.73 11.82 -7.36
N LEU A 143 -7.79 12.78 -7.32
CA LEU A 143 -7.14 13.22 -6.08
C LEU A 143 -8.14 13.86 -5.10
N GLN A 144 -9.09 14.65 -5.58
CA GLN A 144 -10.15 15.21 -4.73
C GLN A 144 -11.03 14.11 -4.11
N ARG A 145 -11.39 13.07 -4.88
CA ARG A 145 -12.13 11.91 -4.36
C ARG A 145 -11.32 11.15 -3.30
N ASN A 146 -10.03 10.89 -3.57
CA ASN A 146 -9.12 10.26 -2.61
C ASN A 146 -9.02 11.08 -1.32
N ARG A 147 -8.90 12.41 -1.45
CA ARG A 147 -8.85 13.33 -0.30
C ARG A 147 -10.10 13.23 0.56
N LYS A 148 -11.29 13.24 -0.04
CA LYS A 148 -12.55 13.06 0.68
C LYS A 148 -12.62 11.72 1.43
N LYS A 149 -12.16 10.63 0.83
CA LYS A 149 -12.09 9.32 1.51
C LYS A 149 -11.12 9.35 2.68
N TYR A 150 -9.95 9.95 2.49
CA TYR A 150 -8.95 10.09 3.54
C TYR A 150 -9.44 10.97 4.70
N GLU A 151 -10.16 12.06 4.44
CA GLU A 151 -10.77 12.91 5.48
C GLU A 151 -11.69 12.11 6.43
N ILE A 152 -12.42 11.11 5.92
CA ILE A 152 -13.25 10.24 6.77
C ILE A 152 -12.36 9.45 7.75
N ALA A 153 -11.27 8.84 7.26
CA ALA A 153 -10.32 8.13 8.09
C ALA A 153 -9.61 9.06 9.10
N GLN A 154 -9.23 10.26 8.65
CA GLN A 154 -8.59 11.30 9.43
C GLN A 154 -9.49 11.75 10.60
N ASN A 155 -10.75 12.05 10.31
CA ASN A 155 -11.75 12.44 11.30
C ASN A 155 -12.03 11.32 12.30
N LYS A 156 -12.09 10.06 11.83
CA LYS A 156 -12.23 8.90 12.71
C LYS A 156 -11.03 8.78 13.68
N PHE A 157 -9.82 9.04 13.21
CA PHE A 157 -8.63 9.04 14.07
C PHE A 157 -8.68 10.17 15.11
N LEU A 158 -8.94 11.41 14.67
CA LEU A 158 -9.00 12.58 15.54
C LEU A 158 -10.08 12.44 16.63
N ASN A 159 -11.28 11.98 16.25
CA ASN A 159 -12.38 11.72 17.18
C ASN A 159 -12.08 10.59 18.20
N SER A 160 -10.99 9.83 18.05
CA SER A 160 -10.57 8.84 19.04
C SER A 160 -9.92 9.45 20.30
N PHE A 161 -9.55 10.74 20.24
CA PHE A 161 -8.90 11.42 21.37
C PHE A 161 -9.22 12.92 21.52
N LEU A 162 -9.85 13.54 20.52
CA LEU A 162 -10.30 14.92 20.54
C LEU A 162 -11.83 15.00 20.67
N THR A 163 -12.31 16.14 21.17
CA THR A 163 -13.74 16.52 21.13
C THR A 163 -14.11 17.04 19.74
N SER A 164 -15.40 17.03 19.39
CA SER A 164 -15.86 17.52 18.09
C SER A 164 -15.42 18.96 17.80
N ILE A 165 -15.45 19.84 18.80
CA ILE A 165 -15.01 21.25 18.64
C ILE A 165 -13.51 21.32 18.33
N GLU A 166 -12.68 20.53 19.01
CA GLU A 166 -11.24 20.46 18.75
C GLU A 166 -10.94 19.90 17.36
N VAL A 167 -11.73 18.92 16.88
CA VAL A 167 -11.62 18.41 15.52
C VAL A 167 -11.97 19.48 14.49
N GLU A 168 -13.09 20.19 14.67
CA GLU A 168 -13.48 21.27 13.74
C GLU A 168 -12.43 22.39 13.69
N ASN A 169 -11.82 22.74 14.82
CA ASN A 169 -10.72 23.71 14.84
C ASN A 169 -9.48 23.18 14.10
N TYR A 170 -9.12 21.92 14.29
CA TYR A 170 -7.96 21.32 13.63
C TYR A 170 -8.12 21.24 12.10
N LYS A 171 -9.35 21.02 11.62
CA LYS A 171 -9.68 20.98 10.17
C LYS A 171 -9.28 22.23 9.40
N LEU A 172 -9.18 23.38 10.08
CA LEU A 172 -8.79 24.66 9.49
C LEU A 172 -7.27 24.79 9.26
N SER A 173 -6.47 23.85 9.77
CA SER A 173 -5.00 23.90 9.66
C SER A 173 -4.48 23.27 8.38
N ASP A 174 -3.35 23.79 7.88
CA ASP A 174 -2.59 23.16 6.78
C ASP A 174 -2.17 21.72 7.13
N SER A 175 -1.86 21.46 8.40
CA SER A 175 -1.55 20.12 8.90
C SER A 175 -2.70 19.15 8.73
N TYR A 176 -3.96 19.61 8.80
CA TYR A 176 -5.10 18.77 8.45
C TYR A 176 -5.22 18.65 6.93
N LEU A 177 -5.34 19.78 6.23
CA LEU A 177 -5.66 19.87 4.79
C LEU A 177 -4.64 19.15 3.90
N LEU A 178 -3.37 19.14 4.29
CA LEU A 178 -2.27 18.56 3.52
C LEU A 178 -1.73 17.26 4.12
N ALA A 179 -2.31 16.75 5.22
CA ALA A 179 -1.86 15.50 5.83
C ALA A 179 -1.87 14.36 4.82
N ILE A 180 -0.80 13.57 4.80
CA ILE A 180 -0.73 12.31 4.04
C ILE A 180 -0.73 11.09 4.96
N ALA A 181 -0.42 11.29 6.25
CA ALA A 181 -0.46 10.25 7.25
C ALA A 181 -0.85 10.81 8.62
N MET A 182 -1.58 10.01 9.39
CA MET A 182 -1.83 10.22 10.79
C MET A 182 -1.68 8.91 11.55
N GLY A 183 -1.41 8.97 12.85
CA GLY A 183 -1.27 7.74 13.61
C GLY A 183 -0.73 7.92 15.01
N TYR A 184 -0.57 6.80 15.71
CA TYR A 184 0.17 6.77 16.96
C TYR A 184 1.61 6.34 16.70
N ALA A 185 2.56 6.99 17.37
CA ALA A 185 3.86 6.38 17.64
C ALA A 185 4.09 6.22 19.14
N ASP A 186 4.89 5.22 19.46
CA ASP A 186 5.25 4.80 20.79
C ASP A 186 6.55 5.47 21.22
N PHE A 187 6.56 5.97 22.44
CA PHE A 187 7.68 6.66 23.06
C PHE A 187 8.00 6.05 24.41
N ILE A 188 9.29 6.02 24.74
CA ILE A 188 9.80 5.56 26.02
C ILE A 188 9.44 6.59 27.08
N GLY A 189 8.91 6.14 28.21
CA GLY A 189 8.59 7.04 29.32
C GLY A 189 9.84 7.65 29.96
N PRO A 190 9.82 8.94 30.37
CA PRO A 190 10.96 9.55 31.05
C PRO A 190 11.11 8.98 32.46
N ILE A 191 12.23 9.31 33.09
CA ILE A 191 12.53 8.91 34.45
C ILE A 191 12.33 10.09 35.38
N ILE A 192 11.74 9.79 36.52
CA ILE A 192 11.64 10.67 37.67
C ILE A 192 12.75 10.31 38.64
N LYS A 193 13.57 11.29 39.03
CA LYS A 193 14.53 11.16 40.13
C LYS A 193 13.90 11.65 41.43
N ILE A 194 13.85 10.79 42.44
CA ILE A 194 13.33 11.10 43.79
C ILE A 194 14.49 11.02 44.79
N GLY A 195 14.76 12.11 45.51
CA GLY A 195 15.86 12.21 46.47
C GLY A 195 17.16 12.78 45.88
N GLU A 196 18.15 13.01 46.74
CA GLU A 196 19.41 13.68 46.39
C GLU A 196 20.62 12.74 46.43
N LYS A 197 21.61 13.02 45.58
CA LYS A 197 22.93 12.35 45.55
C LYS A 197 22.82 10.81 45.51
N GLU A 198 23.48 10.11 46.44
CA GLU A 198 23.58 8.64 46.48
C GLU A 198 22.29 7.94 46.92
N ASN A 199 21.36 8.66 47.57
CA ASN A 199 20.08 8.11 48.05
C ASN A 199 18.92 8.35 47.07
N SER A 200 19.20 8.49 45.77
CA SER A 200 18.16 8.75 44.77
C SER A 200 17.51 7.48 44.24
N TYR A 201 16.18 7.44 44.23
CA TYR A 201 15.40 6.43 43.52
C TYR A 201 15.03 6.94 42.12
N MET A 202 15.25 6.09 41.11
CA MET A 202 14.94 6.38 39.71
C MET A 202 13.67 5.63 39.31
N HIS A 203 12.55 6.35 39.25
CA HIS A 203 11.27 5.78 38.82
C HIS A 203 11.07 5.98 37.32
N LYS A 204 11.02 4.89 36.55
CA LYS A 204 10.69 4.97 35.12
C LYS A 204 9.19 5.10 34.93
N LEU A 205 8.75 6.18 34.29
CA LEU A 205 7.37 6.29 33.85
C LEU A 205 7.08 5.26 32.74
N PRO A 206 5.89 4.66 32.71
CA PRO A 206 5.44 3.84 31.60
C PRO A 206 5.59 4.53 30.24
N ASP A 207 5.92 3.71 29.24
CA ASP A 207 5.91 4.10 27.84
C ASP A 207 4.52 4.62 27.44
N PHE A 208 4.48 5.55 26.49
CA PHE A 208 3.24 6.20 26.08
C PHE A 208 3.17 6.39 24.56
N LYS A 209 1.97 6.68 24.06
CA LYS A 209 1.73 6.93 22.64
C LYS A 209 1.45 8.40 22.42
N LEU A 210 2.06 9.01 21.41
CA LEU A 210 1.66 10.33 20.92
C LEU A 210 0.89 10.16 19.61
N ALA A 211 -0.16 10.96 19.44
CA ALA A 211 -0.77 11.14 18.14
C ALA A 211 0.17 12.02 17.30
N ILE A 212 0.42 11.63 16.06
CA ILE A 212 1.29 12.34 15.12
C ILE A 212 0.56 12.46 13.79
N SER A 213 0.78 13.55 13.08
CA SER A 213 0.44 13.73 11.68
C SER A 213 1.63 14.25 10.90
N TYR A 214 1.68 13.96 9.60
CA TYR A 214 2.58 14.69 8.71
C TYR A 214 2.00 14.92 7.31
N SER A 215 2.43 16.02 6.69
CA SER A 215 2.03 16.47 5.34
C SER A 215 3.21 16.51 4.37
N LEU A 216 2.97 16.32 3.07
CA LEU A 216 3.90 16.75 2.02
C LEU A 216 3.63 18.23 1.79
N ASN A 217 4.63 19.10 1.99
CA ASN A 217 4.43 20.52 1.74
C ASN A 217 4.88 20.86 0.33
N GLY A 218 3.90 20.90 -0.57
CA GLY A 218 3.93 21.53 -1.88
C GLY A 218 2.50 21.80 -2.34
N GLU A 219 2.29 22.89 -3.06
CA GLU A 219 1.05 23.09 -3.84
C GLU A 219 0.81 21.83 -4.69
N ASN A 220 -0.46 21.43 -4.87
CA ASN A 220 -0.96 20.12 -5.34
C ASN A 220 -0.11 19.31 -6.36
N ASP A 221 0.76 19.94 -7.13
CA ASP A 221 1.68 19.33 -8.10
C ASP A 221 2.75 18.42 -7.46
N GLU A 222 3.28 18.74 -6.26
CA GLU A 222 4.30 17.89 -5.60
C GLU A 222 3.74 16.55 -5.10
N ILE A 223 2.47 16.54 -4.69
CA ILE A 223 1.76 15.33 -4.24
C ILE A 223 1.59 14.37 -5.42
N SER A 224 1.25 14.88 -6.61
CA SER A 224 1.08 14.06 -7.81
C SER A 224 2.38 13.38 -8.22
N GLU A 225 3.50 14.13 -8.27
CA GLU A 225 4.79 13.57 -8.66
C GLU A 225 5.34 12.55 -7.64
N SER A 226 5.11 12.77 -6.35
CA SER A 226 5.49 11.82 -5.29
C SER A 226 4.71 10.50 -5.39
N LEU A 227 3.40 10.57 -5.65
CA LEU A 227 2.55 9.40 -5.88
C LEU A 227 2.89 8.66 -7.17
N LEU A 228 3.27 9.38 -8.22
CA LEU A 228 3.76 8.79 -9.47
C LEU A 228 5.07 8.03 -9.25
N ASN A 229 6.03 8.64 -8.55
CA ASN A 229 7.29 7.97 -8.23
C ASN A 229 7.08 6.71 -7.39
N LEU A 230 6.21 6.78 -6.38
CA LEU A 230 5.79 5.60 -5.62
C LEU A 230 5.19 4.53 -6.55
N SER A 231 4.26 4.92 -7.42
CA SER A 231 3.56 4.03 -8.33
C SER A 231 4.49 3.35 -9.33
N LEU A 232 5.47 4.07 -9.86
CA LEU A 232 6.50 3.52 -10.74
C LEU A 232 7.40 2.52 -10.02
N ASN A 233 7.76 2.78 -8.76
CA ASN A 233 8.48 1.82 -7.94
C ASN A 233 7.67 0.53 -7.74
N LEU A 234 6.36 0.64 -7.52
CA LEU A 234 5.47 -0.52 -7.41
C LEU A 234 5.29 -1.26 -8.75
N PHE A 235 5.22 -0.54 -9.88
CA PHE A 235 5.24 -1.14 -11.22
C PHE A 235 6.56 -1.85 -11.51
N ASN A 236 7.69 -1.34 -11.03
CA ASN A 236 8.98 -2.01 -11.16
C ASN A 236 9.05 -3.28 -10.31
N VAL A 237 8.47 -3.27 -9.10
CA VAL A 237 8.28 -4.50 -8.30
C VAL A 237 7.45 -5.50 -9.09
N TYR A 238 6.31 -5.07 -9.65
CA TYR A 238 5.51 -5.92 -10.53
C TYR A 238 6.35 -6.49 -11.69
N LYS A 239 7.05 -5.64 -12.44
CA LYS A 239 7.85 -6.07 -13.59
C LYS A 239 8.91 -7.10 -13.21
N LYS A 240 9.57 -6.94 -12.06
CA LYS A 240 10.57 -7.89 -11.59
C LYS A 240 9.95 -9.21 -11.12
N VAL A 241 8.82 -9.12 -10.42
CA VAL A 241 8.10 -10.31 -9.96
C VAL A 241 7.56 -11.09 -11.16
N TRP A 242 6.93 -10.45 -12.13
CA TRP A 242 6.22 -11.14 -13.22
C TRP A 242 7.05 -11.32 -14.51
N GLY A 243 8.13 -10.55 -14.69
CA GLY A 243 9.03 -10.68 -15.83
C GLY A 243 8.37 -10.48 -17.21
N PRO A 244 7.53 -9.47 -17.45
CA PRO A 244 6.82 -9.36 -18.72
C PRO A 244 7.79 -9.12 -19.89
N ASN A 245 7.57 -9.81 -21.01
CA ASN A 245 8.33 -9.72 -22.25
C ASN A 245 7.42 -9.50 -23.47
N LYS A 246 7.96 -8.83 -24.49
CA LYS A 246 7.24 -8.54 -25.73
C LYS A 246 7.06 -9.83 -26.54
N VAL A 247 5.89 -10.00 -27.13
CA VAL A 247 5.60 -11.08 -28.09
C VAL A 247 5.51 -10.49 -29.48
N ASN A 248 6.14 -11.14 -30.46
CA ASN A 248 6.17 -10.68 -31.86
C ASN A 248 4.94 -11.11 -32.68
N GLN A 249 3.91 -11.66 -32.04
CA GLN A 249 2.72 -12.15 -32.72
C GLN A 249 1.54 -11.19 -32.47
N ASP A 250 0.78 -10.88 -33.52
CA ASP A 250 -0.28 -9.87 -33.50
C ASP A 250 -1.49 -10.23 -32.62
N SER A 251 -1.62 -11.51 -32.26
CA SER A 251 -2.70 -12.02 -31.42
C SER A 251 -2.43 -11.94 -29.92
N TYR A 252 -1.44 -11.16 -29.46
CA TYR A 252 -1.06 -11.15 -28.04
C TYR A 252 -0.74 -9.76 -27.53
N LEU A 253 -1.07 -9.51 -26.25
CA LEU A 253 -0.81 -8.21 -25.62
C LEU A 253 0.61 -8.14 -25.03
N PHE A 254 1.06 -9.19 -24.36
CA PHE A 254 2.38 -9.33 -23.73
C PHE A 254 2.52 -10.78 -23.25
N ASN A 255 3.75 -11.21 -22.95
CA ASN A 255 4.01 -12.49 -22.29
C ASN A 255 4.57 -12.21 -20.89
N ILE A 256 4.26 -13.09 -19.95
CA ILE A 256 4.72 -13.03 -18.56
C ILE A 256 5.78 -14.10 -18.44
N ASN A 257 7.05 -13.71 -18.34
CA ASN A 257 8.16 -14.65 -18.23
C ASN A 257 8.39 -15.03 -16.76
N TYR A 258 7.37 -15.56 -16.08
CA TYR A 258 7.50 -15.93 -14.67
C TYR A 258 8.07 -17.32 -14.53
N ASP A 259 9.39 -17.44 -14.31
CA ASP A 259 10.19 -18.69 -14.21
C ASP A 259 9.46 -19.89 -14.84
N GLN A 260 9.14 -19.72 -16.13
CA GLN A 260 8.21 -20.55 -16.91
C GLN A 260 8.68 -22.00 -17.02
N LYS A 261 9.86 -22.30 -16.50
CA LYS A 261 10.44 -23.62 -16.48
C LYS A 261 9.83 -24.43 -15.33
N ARG A 262 10.08 -24.05 -14.07
CA ARG A 262 9.70 -24.86 -12.89
C ARG A 262 8.19 -25.11 -12.74
N VAL A 263 7.36 -24.13 -13.09
CA VAL A 263 5.92 -24.23 -12.89
C VAL A 263 5.25 -25.06 -13.99
N TRP A 264 5.65 -24.85 -15.24
CA TRP A 264 5.14 -25.62 -16.37
C TRP A 264 5.77 -27.01 -16.51
N ASP A 265 6.96 -27.25 -15.97
CA ASP A 265 7.57 -28.59 -15.90
C ASP A 265 6.67 -29.58 -15.12
N ASN A 266 5.80 -29.09 -14.23
CA ASN A 266 4.79 -29.90 -13.54
C ASN A 266 3.55 -30.24 -14.40
N PHE A 267 3.38 -29.58 -15.56
CA PHE A 267 2.23 -29.78 -16.45
C PHE A 267 2.53 -30.71 -17.63
N TRP A 268 3.80 -30.97 -17.96
CA TRP A 268 4.13 -31.53 -19.27
C TRP A 268 4.70 -32.95 -19.26
N TYR A 269 4.01 -33.82 -20.03
CA TYR A 269 4.59 -34.78 -20.98
C TYR A 269 4.36 -34.22 -22.39
N ASN A 270 5.23 -34.50 -23.37
CA ASN A 270 5.27 -33.90 -24.73
C ASN A 270 4.00 -34.04 -25.63
N THR A 271 2.93 -33.22 -25.52
CA THR A 271 1.96 -33.03 -26.65
C THR A 271 1.27 -31.64 -26.73
N VAL A 272 0.74 -31.32 -27.90
CA VAL A 272 0.28 -30.00 -28.42
C VAL A 272 -1.05 -29.48 -27.82
N SER A 273 -1.81 -30.32 -27.11
CA SER A 273 -3.05 -29.92 -26.43
C SER A 273 -3.41 -30.89 -25.31
N TYR A 274 -3.82 -30.37 -24.15
CA TYR A 274 -4.23 -31.18 -23.00
C TYR A 274 -5.53 -30.67 -22.38
N TYR A 275 -6.40 -31.60 -22.00
CA TYR A 275 -7.50 -31.32 -21.07
C TYR A 275 -6.96 -31.39 -19.65
N VAL A 276 -7.02 -30.30 -18.89
CA VAL A 276 -6.62 -30.29 -17.49
C VAL A 276 -7.85 -30.14 -16.60
N TYR A 277 -7.88 -30.95 -15.55
CA TYR A 277 -8.91 -30.90 -14.52
C TYR A 277 -8.77 -29.65 -13.65
N GLN A 278 -9.90 -29.10 -13.22
CA GLN A 278 -9.96 -27.96 -12.29
C GLN A 278 -9.07 -28.12 -11.05
N LYS A 279 -8.99 -29.31 -10.46
CA LYS A 279 -8.11 -29.57 -9.29
C LYS A 279 -6.63 -29.29 -9.59
N THR A 280 -6.16 -29.62 -10.79
CA THR A 280 -4.78 -29.38 -11.21
C THR A 280 -4.53 -27.88 -11.43
N ILE A 281 -5.51 -27.18 -11.99
CA ILE A 281 -5.48 -25.70 -12.12
C ILE A 281 -5.43 -25.05 -10.74
N ASN A 282 -6.26 -25.49 -9.79
CA ASN A 282 -6.27 -24.95 -8.43
C ASN A 282 -4.94 -25.21 -7.71
N ASN A 283 -4.37 -26.42 -7.84
CA ASN A 283 -3.06 -26.73 -7.27
C ASN A 283 -1.95 -25.86 -7.88
N PHE A 284 -2.04 -25.56 -9.18
CA PHE A 284 -1.14 -24.63 -9.86
C PHE A 284 -1.29 -23.21 -9.31
N LEU A 285 -2.51 -22.68 -9.25
CA LEU A 285 -2.79 -21.34 -8.74
C LEU A 285 -2.31 -21.16 -7.29
N ASN A 286 -2.44 -22.21 -6.47
CA ASN A 286 -1.95 -22.21 -5.09
C ASN A 286 -0.41 -22.13 -5.02
N ARG A 287 0.31 -23.00 -5.74
CA ARG A 287 1.79 -22.95 -5.77
C ARG A 287 2.33 -21.65 -6.36
N TYR A 288 1.64 -21.16 -7.39
CA TYR A 288 1.91 -19.88 -8.01
C TYR A 288 1.83 -18.75 -6.96
N SER A 289 0.76 -18.72 -6.16
CA SER A 289 0.54 -17.74 -5.09
C SER A 289 1.67 -17.73 -4.06
N ASP A 290 2.16 -18.88 -3.61
CA ASP A 290 3.22 -18.96 -2.60
C ASP A 290 4.54 -18.33 -3.11
N PHE A 291 5.01 -18.75 -4.29
CA PHE A 291 6.23 -18.23 -4.89
C PHE A 291 6.10 -16.74 -5.25
N TYR A 292 4.93 -16.34 -5.76
CA TYR A 292 4.60 -14.92 -5.99
C TYR A 292 4.76 -14.10 -4.72
N ASN A 293 4.20 -14.56 -3.60
CA ASN A 293 4.25 -13.85 -2.32
C ASN A 293 5.68 -13.76 -1.76
N GLU A 294 6.52 -14.78 -1.97
CA GLU A 294 7.93 -14.77 -1.58
C GLU A 294 8.73 -13.71 -2.37
N ASN A 295 8.60 -13.72 -3.70
CA ASN A 295 9.28 -12.75 -4.57
C ASN A 295 8.76 -11.33 -4.32
N LEU A 296 7.45 -11.17 -4.15
CA LEU A 296 6.86 -9.88 -3.82
C LEU A 296 7.44 -9.33 -2.52
N LYS A 297 7.51 -10.15 -1.47
CA LYS A 297 8.12 -9.76 -0.19
C LYS A 297 9.58 -9.35 -0.37
N LYS A 298 10.36 -10.10 -1.14
CA LYS A 298 11.76 -9.81 -1.43
C LYS A 298 11.91 -8.46 -2.13
N GLU A 299 11.16 -8.22 -3.21
CA GLU A 299 11.27 -7.00 -4.02
C GLU A 299 10.74 -5.76 -3.28
N LEU A 300 9.68 -5.88 -2.47
CA LEU A 300 9.22 -4.79 -1.60
C LEU A 300 10.24 -4.46 -0.50
N ASN A 301 10.82 -5.47 0.14
CA ASN A 301 11.85 -5.25 1.17
C ASN A 301 13.09 -4.54 0.59
N ALA A 302 13.44 -4.80 -0.67
CA ALA A 302 14.53 -4.08 -1.35
C ALA A 302 14.24 -2.58 -1.53
N LEU A 303 12.97 -2.17 -1.45
CA LEU A 303 12.54 -0.76 -1.42
C LEU A 303 12.28 -0.25 0.00
N ASN A 304 12.61 -1.01 1.05
CA ASN A 304 12.25 -0.74 2.44
C ASN A 304 10.73 -0.60 2.69
N ILE A 305 9.91 -1.27 1.87
CA ILE A 305 8.46 -1.30 2.00
C ILE A 305 8.05 -2.67 2.55
N THR A 306 7.25 -2.71 3.61
CA THR A 306 6.64 -3.98 4.06
C THR A 306 5.30 -4.19 3.37
N LYS A 307 4.99 -5.42 2.95
CA LYS A 307 3.70 -5.73 2.30
C LYS A 307 2.48 -5.40 3.18
N ASN A 308 2.68 -5.35 4.49
CA ASN A 308 1.64 -5.12 5.49
C ASN A 308 1.24 -3.64 5.63
N VAL A 309 2.00 -2.71 5.03
CA VAL A 309 1.64 -1.27 5.03
C VAL A 309 0.37 -1.02 4.21
N PHE A 310 0.04 -1.89 3.26
CA PHE A 310 -1.14 -1.72 2.42
C PHE A 310 -2.38 -2.38 3.01
N ASP A 311 -3.54 -1.74 2.83
CA ASP A 311 -4.84 -2.30 3.22
C ASP A 311 -5.40 -3.25 2.18
N LYS A 312 -4.94 -3.16 0.93
CA LYS A 312 -5.29 -4.07 -0.14
C LYS A 312 -4.08 -4.89 -0.56
N GLU A 313 -4.32 -6.15 -0.83
CA GLU A 313 -3.31 -7.05 -1.37
C GLU A 313 -2.97 -6.66 -2.81
N ASN A 314 -1.71 -6.88 -3.21
CA ASN A 314 -1.32 -6.80 -4.62
C ASN A 314 -1.82 -8.07 -5.31
N ILE A 315 -2.85 -7.88 -6.12
CA ILE A 315 -3.56 -8.96 -6.77
C ILE A 315 -3.62 -8.66 -8.27
N ILE A 316 -3.00 -9.52 -9.06
CA ILE A 316 -3.41 -9.71 -10.44
C ILE A 316 -4.47 -10.80 -10.40
N SER A 317 -5.73 -10.40 -10.28
CA SER A 317 -6.84 -11.34 -10.25
C SER A 317 -7.39 -11.45 -11.66
N TYR A 318 -7.41 -12.68 -12.13
CA TYR A 318 -8.34 -13.10 -13.16
C TYR A 318 -9.67 -13.35 -12.45
N ASN A 319 -10.64 -12.45 -12.60
CA ASN A 319 -12.00 -12.74 -12.15
C ASN A 319 -12.63 -13.70 -13.15
N PHE A 320 -12.40 -14.99 -12.93
CA PHE A 320 -13.19 -16.04 -13.54
C PHE A 320 -14.47 -16.20 -12.72
N GLY A 321 -15.63 -15.82 -13.26
CA GLY A 321 -16.92 -16.06 -12.60
C GLY A 321 -17.30 -17.55 -12.60
N PHE A 322 -16.60 -18.41 -11.87
CA PHE A 322 -17.01 -19.81 -11.75
C PHE A 322 -17.99 -19.95 -10.58
N SER A 323 -19.29 -19.83 -10.85
CA SER A 323 -20.32 -20.10 -9.85
C SER A 323 -20.55 -21.60 -9.67
N PHE A 324 -19.52 -22.39 -9.34
CA PHE A 324 -19.74 -23.82 -9.00
C PHE A 324 -18.84 -24.25 -7.86
N THR A 325 -19.43 -24.26 -6.67
CA THR A 325 -19.02 -25.10 -5.55
C THR A 325 -19.16 -26.57 -5.99
N ASP A 326 -18.04 -27.30 -6.01
CA ASP A 326 -17.93 -28.76 -5.89
C ASP A 326 -18.06 -29.75 -7.07
N SER A 327 -18.04 -29.35 -8.36
CA SER A 327 -18.07 -30.37 -9.43
C SER A 327 -16.67 -30.83 -9.89
N LYS A 328 -16.33 -32.10 -9.63
CA LYS A 328 -15.14 -32.81 -10.14
C LYS A 328 -15.11 -32.98 -11.68
N GLU A 329 -15.98 -32.30 -12.43
CA GLU A 329 -16.33 -32.66 -13.82
C GLU A 329 -15.92 -31.62 -14.87
N ILE A 330 -15.40 -30.46 -14.47
CA ILE A 330 -15.03 -29.43 -15.45
C ILE A 330 -13.61 -29.69 -15.98
N ARG A 331 -13.55 -30.19 -17.21
CA ARG A 331 -12.32 -30.24 -18.03
C ARG A 331 -12.15 -28.92 -18.76
N GLN A 332 -11.06 -28.21 -18.51
CA GLN A 332 -10.65 -27.07 -19.31
C GLN A 332 -9.59 -27.53 -20.33
N THR A 333 -9.55 -26.93 -21.51
CA THR A 333 -8.53 -27.27 -22.53
C THR A 333 -7.41 -26.26 -22.48
N PHE A 334 -6.17 -26.73 -22.48
CA PHE A 334 -4.96 -25.92 -22.46
C PHE A 334 -4.20 -26.18 -23.74
N PHE A 335 -3.73 -25.10 -24.36
CA PHE A 335 -2.99 -25.14 -25.60
C PHE A 335 -1.58 -24.69 -25.35
N THR A 336 -0.66 -25.54 -25.72
CA THR A 336 0.73 -25.27 -25.49
C THR A 336 1.45 -25.65 -26.77
N ASN A 337 2.01 -24.64 -27.43
CA ASN A 337 2.70 -24.87 -28.68
C ASN A 337 4.05 -25.54 -28.37
N ALA A 338 4.21 -26.80 -28.76
CA ALA A 338 5.45 -27.55 -28.52
C ALA A 338 6.67 -27.03 -29.31
N ASN A 339 6.44 -26.22 -30.37
CA ASN A 339 7.47 -25.70 -31.26
C ASN A 339 7.80 -24.21 -31.02
N ALA A 340 7.06 -23.53 -30.13
CA ALA A 340 7.35 -22.16 -29.73
C ALA A 340 7.69 -22.14 -28.24
N SER A 341 8.53 -21.21 -27.80
CA SER A 341 8.77 -20.90 -26.39
C SER A 341 7.51 -20.41 -25.64
N ASP A 342 6.36 -20.41 -26.30
CA ASP A 342 5.20 -19.63 -25.96
C ASP A 342 4.11 -20.57 -25.40
N LYS A 343 3.81 -20.45 -24.09
CA LYS A 343 2.81 -21.27 -23.37
C LYS A 343 1.58 -20.46 -22.93
N PHE A 344 0.41 -20.76 -23.48
CA PHE A 344 -0.77 -19.92 -23.29
C PHE A 344 -2.04 -20.66 -22.84
N PHE A 345 -3.04 -19.87 -22.45
CA PHE A 345 -4.39 -20.34 -22.20
C PHE A 345 -5.25 -19.99 -23.41
N LEU A 346 -5.80 -21.00 -24.08
CA LEU A 346 -6.91 -20.82 -25.03
C LEU A 346 -8.17 -21.44 -24.45
N LYS A 347 -9.25 -20.67 -24.43
CA LYS A 347 -10.59 -21.22 -24.20
C LYS A 347 -11.17 -21.64 -25.54
N PHE A 348 -11.48 -22.93 -25.68
CA PHE A 348 -12.30 -23.39 -26.80
C PHE A 348 -13.78 -23.32 -26.41
N GLU A 349 -14.59 -22.66 -27.23
CA GLU A 349 -16.05 -22.57 -27.10
C GLU A 349 -16.77 -23.89 -27.44
N ASN A 350 -16.20 -25.06 -27.15
CA ASN A 350 -16.94 -26.32 -27.26
C ASN A 350 -17.75 -26.61 -25.99
N PHE A 351 -18.29 -25.56 -25.35
CA PHE A 351 -19.31 -25.71 -24.33
C PHE A 351 -20.65 -25.80 -25.03
N LYS A 352 -21.18 -27.02 -25.17
CA LYS A 352 -22.64 -27.15 -25.29
C LYS A 352 -23.23 -26.46 -24.08
N SER A 353 -24.27 -25.64 -24.30
CA SER A 353 -25.12 -25.14 -23.23
C SER A 353 -25.36 -26.25 -22.21
N ASP A 354 -25.37 -25.92 -20.92
CA ASP A 354 -25.94 -26.87 -19.97
C ASP A 354 -27.39 -27.20 -20.39
N SER A 355 -27.99 -28.23 -19.80
CA SER A 355 -29.40 -28.57 -20.03
C SER A 355 -30.38 -27.42 -19.70
N SER A 356 -29.89 -26.32 -19.13
CA SER A 356 -30.61 -25.12 -18.75
C SER A 356 -30.40 -23.94 -19.71
N GLY A 357 -29.62 -24.10 -20.79
CA GLY A 357 -29.41 -23.06 -21.80
C GLY A 357 -28.42 -21.95 -21.37
N ASN A 358 -27.71 -22.09 -20.25
CA ASN A 358 -26.77 -21.08 -19.80
C ASN A 358 -25.53 -21.06 -20.70
N ASN A 359 -25.28 -19.90 -21.32
CA ASN A 359 -24.15 -19.70 -22.20
C ASN A 359 -22.95 -19.19 -21.39
N TRP A 360 -21.92 -20.03 -21.26
CA TRP A 360 -20.72 -19.77 -20.46
C TRP A 360 -19.74 -18.77 -21.11
N SER A 361 -20.12 -18.16 -22.23
CA SER A 361 -19.37 -17.11 -22.94
C SER A 361 -19.38 -15.77 -22.19
N ASN A 362 -20.34 -15.53 -21.28
CA ASN A 362 -20.47 -14.27 -20.53
C ASN A 362 -19.63 -14.21 -19.23
N VAL A 363 -18.76 -15.20 -18.98
CA VAL A 363 -18.12 -15.39 -17.66
C VAL A 363 -16.74 -14.71 -17.54
N LEU A 364 -16.15 -14.25 -18.66
CA LEU A 364 -14.83 -13.63 -18.74
C LEU A 364 -14.95 -12.17 -19.20
N GLU A 365 -15.19 -11.25 -18.27
CA GLU A 365 -15.41 -9.84 -18.66
C GLU A 365 -14.14 -8.98 -18.63
N TYR A 366 -13.16 -9.25 -17.74
CA TYR A 366 -11.92 -8.46 -17.66
C TYR A 366 -10.78 -9.10 -16.84
N LEU A 367 -9.53 -8.73 -17.14
CA LEU A 367 -8.37 -8.88 -16.25
C LEU A 367 -8.33 -7.70 -15.28
N LYS A 368 -8.12 -7.96 -13.99
CA LYS A 368 -7.87 -6.91 -12.99
C LYS A 368 -6.42 -6.96 -12.51
N PHE A 369 -5.73 -5.84 -12.69
CA PHE A 369 -4.41 -5.57 -12.16
C PHE A 369 -4.53 -4.58 -11.00
N ASN A 370 -4.21 -5.02 -9.78
CA ASN A 370 -4.32 -4.21 -8.56
C ASN A 370 -2.98 -4.11 -7.85
N LEU A 371 -2.31 -2.95 -7.96
CA LEU A 371 -1.11 -2.64 -7.18
C LEU A 371 -1.51 -2.04 -5.84
N PHE A 372 -1.79 -2.92 -4.88
CA PHE A 372 -2.02 -2.59 -3.46
C PHE A 372 -3.15 -1.58 -3.20
N GLY A 373 -4.10 -1.46 -4.12
CA GLY A 373 -5.19 -0.50 -4.04
C GLY A 373 -4.86 0.91 -4.48
N ILE A 374 -3.59 1.21 -4.79
CA ILE A 374 -3.15 2.52 -5.26
C ILE A 374 -3.46 2.67 -6.74
N ILE A 375 -3.22 1.60 -7.51
CA ILE A 375 -3.50 1.55 -8.94
C ILE A 375 -4.36 0.32 -9.21
N GLU A 376 -5.52 0.57 -9.80
CA GLU A 376 -6.40 -0.47 -10.31
C GLU A 376 -6.50 -0.31 -11.83
N MET A 377 -6.25 -1.38 -12.59
CA MET A 377 -6.42 -1.41 -14.04
C MET A 377 -7.33 -2.58 -14.40
N LYS A 378 -8.36 -2.31 -15.19
CA LYS A 378 -9.33 -3.28 -15.71
C LYS A 378 -9.19 -3.36 -17.22
N ILE A 379 -8.82 -4.54 -17.71
CA ILE A 379 -8.63 -4.83 -19.12
C ILE A 379 -9.79 -5.69 -19.60
N PHE A 380 -10.75 -5.08 -20.28
CA PHE A 380 -11.90 -5.78 -20.82
C PHE A 380 -11.50 -6.59 -22.06
N LEU A 381 -11.84 -7.87 -22.06
CA LEU A 381 -11.50 -8.81 -23.13
C LEU A 381 -12.62 -8.86 -24.16
N ASN A 382 -12.27 -9.04 -25.44
CA ASN A 382 -13.28 -9.22 -26.50
C ASN A 382 -13.65 -10.72 -26.63
N LYS A 383 -14.86 -11.01 -27.12
CA LYS A 383 -15.43 -12.36 -27.32
C LYS A 383 -14.64 -13.23 -28.30
N ASN A 384 -13.88 -12.64 -29.21
CA ASN A 384 -12.99 -13.35 -30.14
C ASN A 384 -11.69 -13.73 -29.43
N LEU A 385 -11.80 -14.62 -28.45
CA LEU A 385 -10.78 -14.95 -27.44
C LEU A 385 -9.72 -15.95 -27.96
N ASN A 386 -9.29 -15.81 -29.21
CA ASN A 386 -8.13 -16.53 -29.75
C ASN A 386 -6.81 -15.87 -29.38
N GLU A 387 -6.85 -14.78 -28.61
CA GLU A 387 -5.70 -13.95 -28.30
C GLU A 387 -5.32 -14.12 -26.83
N ALA A 388 -4.24 -14.86 -26.62
CA ALA A 388 -3.88 -15.35 -25.31
C ALA A 388 -3.34 -14.27 -24.37
N ILE A 389 -3.70 -14.43 -23.09
CA ILE A 389 -2.89 -13.90 -21.99
C ILE A 389 -1.97 -15.07 -21.56
N PHE A 390 -0.68 -14.93 -21.85
CA PHE A 390 0.36 -15.89 -21.47
C PHE A 390 0.69 -15.80 -19.96
N PHE A 391 1.08 -16.93 -19.35
CA PHE A 391 1.65 -17.03 -18.00
C PHE A 391 3.04 -17.67 -18.02
#